data_AF-R5FH61-F1
#
_entry.id   AF-R5FH61-F1
#
_cell.length_a   1.000
_cell.length_b   1.000
_cell.length_c   1.000
_cell.angle_alpha   90.00
_cell.angle_beta   90.00
_cell.angle_gamma   90.00
#
_symmetry.space_group_name_H-M   'P 1'
#
loop_
_entity.id
_entity.type
_entity.pdbx_description
1 polymer ?
#
loop_
_entity_poly.entity_id
_entity_poly.type
_entity_poly.pdbx_seq_one_letter_code
_entity_poly.pdbx_strand_id
1 'polypeptide(L)' 'MRPKKTYATKTIILHIWLVLKKYTDADSPVSYTELAKYLTAKDKPCDRKTVARNVDYLIADGFPIGKTSDGKCFYKRK' A
#
# COMPACT_ATOMS: atom_id res chain seq x y z
N MET A 1 9.08 29.70 3.85
CA MET A 1 8.73 28.42 3.19
C MET A 1 9.06 27.30 4.16
N ARG A 2 8.07 26.54 4.68
CA ARG A 2 8.38 25.42 5.61
C ARG A 2 9.17 24.36 4.83
N PRO A 3 10.28 23.82 5.35
CA PRO A 3 10.96 22.71 4.68
C PRO A 3 9.96 21.57 4.50
N LYS A 4 9.79 21.11 3.25
CA LYS A 4 8.96 19.94 2.94
C LYS A 4 9.61 18.78 3.70
N LYS A 5 8.99 18.31 4.79
CA LYS A 5 9.47 17.12 5.50
C LYS A 5 9.59 16.00 4.47
N THR A 6 10.82 15.54 4.23
CA THR A 6 11.07 14.32 3.49
C THR A 6 10.35 13.18 4.21
N TYR A 7 9.69 12.29 3.46
CA TYR A 7 9.05 11.14 4.08
C TYR A 7 10.15 10.21 4.61
N ALA A 8 9.95 9.66 5.80
CA ALA A 8 10.84 8.62 6.29
C ALA A 8 10.48 7.32 5.55
N THR A 9 11.43 6.65 4.91
CA THR A 9 11.17 5.42 4.14
C THR A 9 10.43 4.35 4.95
N LYS A 10 10.68 4.30 6.27
CA LYS A 10 10.00 3.38 7.20
C LYS A 10 8.48 3.60 7.27
N THR A 11 7.96 4.77 6.88
CA THR A 11 6.51 5.05 6.90
C THR A 11 5.79 4.55 5.65
N ILE A 12 6.49 3.97 4.67
CA ILE A 12 5.86 3.48 3.42
C ILE A 12 4.77 2.44 3.71
N ILE A 13 4.98 1.59 4.71
CA ILE A 13 4.00 0.58 5.16
C ILE A 13 2.68 1.22 5.60
N LEU A 14 2.75 2.33 6.34
CA LEU A 14 1.58 3.08 6.80
C LEU A 14 0.86 3.72 5.61
N HIS A 15 1.60 4.23 4.63
CA HIS A 15 1.01 4.81 3.42
C HIS A 15 0.32 3.75 2.56
N ILE A 16 0.90 2.56 2.42
CA ILE A 16 0.27 1.42 1.75
C ILE A 16 -1.05 1.07 2.44
N TRP A 17 -1.03 0.91 3.77
CA TRP A 17 -2.24 0.61 4.54
C TRP A 17 -3.33 1.67 4.36
N LEU A 18 -2.98 2.96 4.46
CA LEU A 18 -3.93 4.07 4.27
C LEU A 18 -4.55 4.08 2.87
N VAL A 19 -3.76 3.82 1.83
CA VAL A 19 -4.24 3.75 0.45
C VAL A 19 -5.20 2.59 0.27
N LEU A 20 -4.82 1.39 0.73
CA LEU A 20 -5.70 0.22 0.67
C LEU A 20 -7.02 0.47 1.39
N LYS A 21 -6.96 0.96 2.64
CA LYS A 21 -8.13 1.25 3.46
C LYS A 21 -9.08 2.26 2.82
N LYS A 22 -8.55 3.25 2.10
CA LYS A 22 -9.35 4.36 1.57
C LYS A 22 -9.90 4.09 0.17
N TYR A 23 -9.18 3.33 -0.66
CA TYR A 23 -9.42 3.29 -2.10
C TYR A 23 -9.65 1.90 -2.68
N THR A 24 -9.61 0.85 -1.86
CA THR A 24 -9.73 -0.54 -2.35
C THR A 24 -10.69 -1.34 -1.50
N ASP A 25 -11.29 -2.35 -2.12
CA ASP A 25 -12.12 -3.39 -1.50
C ASP A 25 -12.11 -4.63 -2.40
N ALA A 26 -12.87 -5.66 -2.02
CA ALA A 26 -12.87 -6.94 -2.72
C ALA A 26 -13.28 -6.81 -4.19
N ASP A 27 -14.16 -5.86 -4.51
CA ASP A 27 -14.64 -5.60 -5.88
C ASP A 27 -13.66 -4.71 -6.66
N SER A 28 -12.86 -3.90 -5.96
CA SER A 28 -11.84 -3.01 -6.53
C SER A 28 -10.43 -3.30 -6.02
N PRO A 29 -9.85 -4.47 -6.32
CA PRO A 29 -8.48 -4.82 -5.90
C PRO A 29 -7.42 -4.12 -6.76
N VAL A 30 -6.25 -3.88 -6.19
CA VAL A 30 -5.14 -3.17 -6.83
C VAL A 30 -3.87 -4.01 -6.91
N SER A 31 -3.13 -3.90 -8.01
CA SER A 31 -1.82 -4.55 -8.14
C SER A 31 -0.73 -3.80 -7.36
N TYR A 32 0.36 -4.51 -7.00
CA TYR A 32 1.51 -3.87 -6.37
C TYR A 32 2.19 -2.82 -7.26
N THR A 33 2.14 -3.00 -8.57
CA THR A 33 2.67 -2.03 -9.54
C THR A 33 1.86 -0.74 -9.54
N GLU A 34 0.54 -0.82 -9.49
CA GLU A 34 -0.34 0.35 -9.42
C GLU A 34 -0.17 1.10 -8.10
N LEU A 35 -0.07 0.38 -6.97
CA LEU A 35 0.26 0.95 -5.67
C LEU A 35 1.60 1.70 -5.69
N ALA A 36 2.65 1.09 -6.26
CA ALA A 36 3.97 1.72 -6.38
C ALA A 36 3.92 3.01 -7.23
N LYS A 37 3.19 2.98 -8.36
CA LYS A 37 2.97 4.16 -9.21
C LYS A 37 2.22 5.25 -8.45
N TYR A 38 1.16 4.91 -7.73
CA TYR A 38 0.39 5.85 -6.91
C TYR A 38 1.27 6.51 -5.84
N LEU A 39 2.06 5.73 -5.11
CA LEU A 39 2.95 6.23 -4.06
C LEU A 39 4.03 7.15 -4.63
N THR A 40 4.60 6.80 -5.79
CA THR A 40 5.54 7.65 -6.53
C THR A 40 4.92 8.99 -6.89
N ALA A 41 3.69 9.00 -7.41
CA ALA A 41 2.94 10.23 -7.71
C ALA A 41 2.57 11.06 -6.46
N LYS A 42 2.72 10.51 -5.25
CA LYS A 42 2.53 11.18 -3.95
C LYS A 42 3.86 11.52 -3.25
N ASP A 43 4.94 11.65 -4.01
CA ASP A 43 6.30 11.91 -3.53
C ASP A 43 6.81 10.87 -2.52
N LYS A 44 6.40 9.60 -2.67
CA LYS A 44 6.80 8.45 -1.84
C LYS A 44 7.26 7.28 -2.70
N PRO A 45 8.29 7.45 -3.54
CA PRO A 45 8.74 6.40 -4.44
C PRO A 45 9.16 5.13 -3.68
N CYS A 46 8.68 3.99 -4.18
CA CYS A 46 9.11 2.65 -3.79
C CYS A 46 8.85 1.67 -4.95
N ASP A 47 9.57 0.56 -4.99
CA ASP A 47 9.36 -0.46 -6.02
C ASP A 47 8.23 -1.44 -5.66
N ARG A 48 7.80 -2.23 -6.64
CA ARG A 48 6.74 -3.25 -6.45
C ARG A 48 7.11 -4.31 -5.40
N LYS A 49 8.40 -4.61 -5.22
CA LYS A 49 8.89 -5.61 -4.24
C LYS A 49 8.76 -5.09 -2.81
N THR A 50 9.02 -3.81 -2.60
CA THR A 50 8.80 -3.09 -1.35
C THR A 50 7.32 -3.08 -1.03
N VAL A 51 6.44 -2.79 -2.00
CA VAL A 51 4.99 -2.88 -1.78
C VAL A 51 4.58 -4.28 -1.35
N ALA A 52 4.98 -5.32 -2.10
CA ALA A 52 4.65 -6.71 -1.80
C ALA A 52 5.05 -7.10 -0.37
N ARG A 53 6.31 -6.85 0.01
CA ARG A 53 6.82 -7.17 1.35
C ARG A 53 6.05 -6.45 2.47
N ASN A 54 5.73 -5.17 2.28
CA ASN A 54 4.98 -4.42 3.27
C ASN A 54 3.52 -4.90 3.37
N VAL A 55 2.90 -5.28 2.26
CA VAL A 55 1.58 -5.93 2.26
C VAL A 55 1.63 -7.25 3.03
N ASP A 56 2.67 -8.07 2.82
CA ASP A 56 2.87 -9.32 3.54
C ASP A 56 3.01 -9.10 5.05
N TYR A 57 3.81 -8.11 5.47
CA TYR A 57 3.92 -7.74 6.88
C TYR A 57 2.60 -7.27 7.48
N LEU A 58 1.84 -6.43 6.78
CA LEU A 58 0.53 -5.99 7.26
C LEU A 58 -0.43 -7.17 7.44
N ILE A 59 -0.44 -8.13 6.51
CA ILE A 59 -1.25 -9.35 6.63
C ILE A 59 -0.80 -10.20 7.82
N ALA A 60 0.52 -10.40 7.98
CA ALA A 60 1.09 -11.15 9.10
C ALA A 60 0.74 -10.52 10.46
N ASP A 61 0.70 -9.19 10.53
CA ASP A 61 0.35 -8.42 11.73
C ASP A 61 -1.17 -8.29 11.96
N GLY A 62 -2.01 -8.98 11.17
CA GLY A 62 -3.45 -9.06 11.36
C GLY A 62 -4.24 -7.87 10.81
N PHE A 63 -3.64 -7.01 9.97
CA PHE A 63 -4.39 -5.98 9.28
C PHE A 63 -5.38 -6.61 8.29
N PRO A 64 -6.58 -6.03 8.12
CA PRO A 64 -7.64 -6.60 7.29
C PRO A 64 -7.36 -6.36 5.79
N ILE A 65 -6.35 -7.05 5.26
CA ILE A 65 -5.95 -7.01 3.85
C ILE A 65 -6.20 -8.37 3.22
N GLY A 66 -6.84 -8.38 2.05
CA GLY A 66 -7.06 -9.55 1.23
C GLY A 66 -6.10 -9.58 0.04
N LYS A 67 -5.93 -10.78 -0.52
CA LYS A 67 -5.29 -10.99 -1.82
C LYS A 67 -6.23 -11.76 -2.72
N THR A 68 -6.25 -11.39 -3.98
CA THR A 68 -6.91 -12.15 -5.04
C THR A 68 -5.99 -13.25 -5.56
N SER A 69 -6.54 -14.22 -6.28
CA SER A 69 -5.77 -15.32 -6.89
C SER A 69 -4.75 -14.83 -7.93
N ASP A 70 -5.01 -13.69 -8.59
CA ASP A 70 -4.10 -13.04 -9.54
C ASP A 70 -3.06 -12.12 -8.85
N GLY A 71 -2.99 -12.12 -7.52
CA GLY A 71 -1.93 -11.44 -6.76
C GLY A 71 -2.15 -9.94 -6.51
N LYS A 72 -3.35 -9.42 -6.73
CA LYS A 72 -3.75 -8.07 -6.30
C LYS A 72 -4.10 -8.06 -4.82
N CYS A 73 -4.12 -6.88 -4.20
CA CYS A 73 -4.51 -6.72 -2.80
C CYS A 73 -5.62 -5.68 -2.62
N PHE A 74 -6.35 -5.81 -1.52
CA PHE A 74 -7.47 -4.94 -1.18
C PHE A 74 -7.71 -4.88 0.33
N TYR A 75 -8.47 -3.89 0.78
CA TYR A 75 -8.92 -3.82 2.17
C TYR A 75 -10.19 -4.65 2.39
N LYS A 76 -10.17 -5.56 3.37
CA LYS A 76 -11.35 -6.34 3.79
C LYS A 76 -12.25 -5.44 4.64
N ARG A 77 -13.30 -4.87 4.06
CA ARG A 77 -14.35 -4.18 4.83
C ARG A 77 -15.04 -5.21 5.72
N LYS A 78 -15.21 -4.88 6.99
CA LYS A 78 -16.04 -5.64 7.93
C LYS A 78 -17.47 -5.16 7.82
#